data_AF-A0A397EGD0-F1
#
_entry.id   AF-A0A397EGD0-F1
#
_cell.length_a   1.000
_cell.length_b   1.000
_cell.length_c   1.000
_cell.angle_alpha   90.00
_cell.angle_beta   90.00
_cell.angle_gamma   90.00
#
_symmetry.space_group_name_H-M   'P 1'
#
loop_
_entity.id
_entity.type
_entity.pdbx_description
1 polymer ?
#
loop_
_entity_poly.entity_id
_entity_poly.type
_entity_poly.pdbx_seq_one_letter_code
_entity_poly.pdbx_strand_id
1 'polypeptide(L)'
;MSYIILVVKACYAVGITPDELMPRTVASFASPKEDLSFTMKRAERFEQRRVTLLDQVRVARQRQHLDQSAASSVVDYHVLPARPRSSPTKGRRSPPRSPSGKPTTATGNDIDSTVVETERRRLEKIQARQLAEMHQMINWEIKQAELSAKQADEMAERKRQEDTAERDKARRLREAEAARRQRELDK
;
A
#
# COMPACT_ATOMS: atom_id res chain seq x y z
N MET A 1 1.40 -27.19 -3.46
CA MET A 1 1.55 -27.09 -1.98
C MET A 1 2.23 -25.79 -1.51
N SER A 2 3.09 -25.14 -2.31
CA SER A 2 3.85 -23.95 -1.87
C SER A 2 3.01 -22.69 -1.60
N TYR A 3 1.87 -22.50 -2.27
CA TYR A 3 1.05 -21.28 -2.10
C TYR A 3 0.40 -21.17 -0.71
N ILE A 4 -0.13 -22.28 -0.17
CA ILE A 4 -0.79 -22.29 1.15
C ILE A 4 0.24 -21.96 2.26
N ILE A 5 1.45 -22.53 2.16
CA ILE A 5 2.54 -22.29 3.12
C ILE A 5 2.96 -20.82 3.13
N LEU A 6 3.03 -20.18 1.96
CA LEU A 6 3.39 -18.76 1.85
C LEU A 6 2.31 -17.85 2.44
N VAL A 7 1.02 -18.17 2.24
CA VAL A 7 -0.08 -17.40 2.84
C VAL A 7 -0.04 -17.53 4.36
N VAL A 8 0.13 -18.74 4.89
CA VAL A 8 0.21 -18.98 6.34
C VAL A 8 1.41 -18.26 6.97
N LYS A 9 2.58 -18.29 6.34
CA LYS A 9 3.75 -17.52 6.80
C LYS A 9 3.51 -16.01 6.82
N ALA A 10 2.84 -15.47 5.80
CA ALA A 10 2.49 -14.06 5.77
C ALA A 10 1.46 -13.70 6.85
N CYS A 11 0.51 -14.59 7.16
CA CYS A 11 -0.44 -14.40 8.26
C CYS A 11 0.28 -14.28 9.61
N TYR A 12 1.19 -15.20 9.92
CA TYR A 12 1.96 -15.17 11.16
C TYR A 12 2.89 -13.96 11.27
N ALA A 13 3.46 -13.48 10.16
CA ALA A 13 4.31 -12.30 10.16
C ALA A 13 3.57 -11.01 10.55
N VAL A 14 2.25 -10.96 10.33
CA VAL A 14 1.38 -9.82 10.69
C VAL A 14 0.61 -10.09 11.99
N GLY A 15 0.75 -11.28 12.59
CA GLY A 15 0.03 -11.68 13.80
C GLY A 15 -1.45 -12.00 13.56
N ILE A 16 -1.82 -12.34 12.32
CA ILE A 16 -3.21 -12.66 11.92
C ILE A 16 -3.36 -14.18 11.88
N THR A 17 -4.46 -14.71 12.43
CA THR A 17 -4.74 -16.15 12.31
C THR A 17 -5.38 -16.47 10.95
N PRO A 18 -5.04 -17.60 10.29
CA PRO A 18 -5.65 -17.96 9.00
C PRO A 18 -7.18 -18.07 9.06
N ASP A 19 -7.73 -18.45 10.23
CA ASP A 19 -9.17 -18.59 10.46
C ASP A 19 -9.93 -17.25 10.41
N GLU A 20 -9.25 -16.13 10.69
CA GLU A 20 -9.81 -14.78 10.56
C GLU A 20 -9.97 -14.33 9.10
N LEU A 21 -9.27 -14.97 8.15
CA LEU A 21 -9.35 -14.65 6.73
C LEU A 21 -10.44 -15.44 6.00
N MET A 22 -10.94 -16.50 6.64
CA MET A 22 -11.92 -17.40 6.06
C MET A 22 -13.28 -16.71 5.95
N PRO A 23 -13.94 -16.77 4.79
CA PRO A 23 -15.29 -16.23 4.64
C PRO A 23 -16.27 -17.02 5.53
N ARG A 24 -17.18 -16.29 6.17
CA ARG A 24 -18.21 -16.86 7.05
C ARG A 24 -19.59 -16.44 6.57
N THR A 25 -20.54 -17.36 6.61
CA THR A 25 -21.92 -17.07 6.21
C THR A 25 -22.65 -16.28 7.30
N VAL A 26 -23.68 -15.53 6.93
CA VAL A 26 -24.50 -14.75 7.88
C VAL A 26 -25.11 -15.66 8.96
N ALA A 27 -25.46 -16.90 8.62
CA ALA A 27 -26.00 -17.89 9.55
C ALA A 27 -25.04 -18.21 10.71
N SER A 28 -23.72 -18.12 10.50
CA SER A 28 -22.72 -18.37 11.56
C SER A 28 -22.70 -17.28 12.65
N PHE A 29 -23.28 -16.12 12.37
CA PHE A 29 -23.36 -14.99 13.30
C PHE A 29 -24.71 -14.93 14.04
N ALA A 30 -25.66 -15.79 13.66
CA ALA A 30 -27.01 -15.79 14.21
C ALA A 30 -27.00 -16.24 15.67
N SER A 31 -27.66 -15.48 16.53
CA SER A 31 -27.88 -15.82 17.93
C SER A 31 -29.36 -16.11 18.16
N PRO A 32 -29.75 -17.13 18.95
CA PRO A 32 -31.16 -17.53 19.13
C PRO A 32 -32.10 -16.45 19.67
N LYS A 33 -31.57 -15.33 20.19
CA LYS A 33 -32.32 -14.24 20.81
C LYS A 33 -32.12 -12.88 20.12
N GLU A 34 -31.51 -12.86 18.94
CA GLU A 34 -31.06 -11.62 18.30
C GLU A 34 -31.73 -11.41 16.94
N ASP A 35 -32.13 -10.17 16.66
CA ASP A 35 -32.80 -9.86 15.39
C ASP A 35 -31.86 -10.04 14.19
N LEU A 36 -32.45 -10.36 13.04
CA LEU A 36 -31.74 -10.55 11.78
C LEU A 36 -30.92 -9.30 11.39
N SER A 37 -31.41 -8.11 11.70
CA SER A 37 -30.73 -6.84 11.40
C SER A 37 -29.38 -6.68 12.13
N PHE A 38 -29.30 -7.11 13.39
CA PHE A 38 -28.05 -7.12 14.16
C PHE A 38 -27.08 -8.20 13.68
N THR A 39 -27.62 -9.37 13.32
CA THR A 39 -26.83 -10.46 12.72
C THR A 39 -26.20 -10.01 11.40
N MET A 40 -26.96 -9.33 10.54
CA MET A 40 -26.45 -8.78 9.27
C MET A 40 -25.37 -7.72 9.51
N LYS A 41 -25.59 -6.77 10.42
CA LYS A 41 -24.57 -5.76 10.77
C LYS A 41 -23.29 -6.38 11.32
N ARG A 42 -23.38 -7.45 12.10
CA ARG A 42 -22.22 -8.19 12.62
C ARG A 42 -21.45 -8.87 11.48
N ALA A 43 -22.16 -9.55 10.59
CA ALA A 43 -21.57 -10.20 9.42
C ALA A 43 -20.89 -9.18 8.48
N GLU A 44 -21.52 -8.02 8.27
CA GLU A 44 -20.94 -6.93 7.47
C GLU A 44 -19.65 -6.39 8.09
N ARG A 45 -19.63 -6.11 9.39
CA ARG A 45 -18.41 -5.66 10.10
C ARG A 45 -17.30 -6.70 10.03
N PHE A 46 -17.65 -7.99 10.15
CA PHE A 46 -16.68 -9.06 9.98
C PHE A 46 -16.08 -9.05 8.57
N GLU A 47 -16.91 -8.92 7.53
CA GLU A 47 -16.44 -8.90 6.14
C GLU A 47 -15.56 -7.68 5.86
N GLN A 48 -15.92 -6.50 6.36
CA GLN A 48 -15.08 -5.30 6.27
C GLN A 48 -13.71 -5.53 6.92
N ARG A 49 -13.69 -6.07 8.15
CA ARG A 49 -12.43 -6.40 8.85
C ARG A 49 -11.63 -7.45 8.07
N ARG A 50 -12.28 -8.48 7.55
CA ARG A 50 -11.64 -9.56 6.77
C ARG A 50 -10.95 -9.03 5.51
N VAL A 51 -11.60 -8.12 4.79
CA VAL A 51 -11.02 -7.47 3.61
C VAL A 51 -9.77 -6.66 3.98
N THR A 52 -9.80 -5.90 5.08
CA THR A 52 -8.62 -5.18 5.57
C THR A 52 -7.47 -6.12 5.95
N LEU A 53 -7.76 -7.22 6.66
CA LEU A 53 -6.75 -8.22 7.05
C LEU A 53 -6.15 -8.91 5.82
N LEU A 54 -6.96 -9.22 4.80
CA LEU A 54 -6.48 -9.80 3.55
C LEU A 54 -5.50 -8.89 2.82
N ASP A 55 -5.74 -7.57 2.83
CA ASP A 55 -4.83 -6.62 2.19
C ASP A 55 -3.49 -6.54 2.93
N GLN A 56 -3.52 -6.50 4.27
CA GLN A 56 -2.31 -6.54 5.08
C GLN A 56 -1.47 -7.81 4.82
N VAL A 57 -2.12 -8.97 4.76
CA VAL A 57 -1.44 -10.25 4.45
C VAL A 57 -0.90 -10.26 3.02
N ARG A 58 -1.60 -9.65 2.05
CA ARG A 58 -1.13 -9.51 0.67
C ARG A 58 0.16 -8.69 0.60
N VAL A 59 0.21 -7.55 1.27
CA VAL A 59 1.40 -6.69 1.35
C VAL A 59 2.56 -7.41 2.04
N ALA A 60 2.30 -8.08 3.17
CA ALA A 60 3.32 -8.85 3.89
C ALA A 60 3.89 -9.99 3.03
N ARG A 61 3.03 -10.70 2.30
CA ARG A 61 3.44 -11.75 1.36
C ARG A 61 4.31 -11.19 0.23
N GLN A 62 3.98 -10.01 -0.29
CA GLN A 62 4.77 -9.36 -1.34
C GLN A 62 6.17 -8.98 -0.82
N ARG A 63 6.27 -8.44 0.39
CA ARG A 63 7.57 -8.12 1.03
C ARG A 63 8.43 -9.37 1.22
N GLN A 64 7.85 -10.45 1.74
CA GLN A 64 8.57 -11.72 1.92
C GLN A 64 9.05 -12.34 0.60
N HIS A 65 8.37 -12.10 -0.51
CA HIS A 65 8.81 -12.55 -1.83
C HIS A 65 10.03 -11.75 -2.32
N LEU A 66 10.07 -10.44 -2.04
CA LEU A 66 11.22 -9.58 -2.36
C LEU A 66 12.44 -9.95 -1.50
N ASP A 67 12.25 -10.21 -0.20
CA ASP A 67 13.34 -10.60 0.70
C ASP A 67 13.93 -11.97 0.34
N GLN A 68 13.10 -12.95 -0.05
CA GLN A 68 13.59 -14.24 -0.54
C GLN A 68 14.36 -14.11 -1.86
N SER A 69 13.93 -13.20 -2.75
CA SER A 69 14.66 -12.91 -3.98
C SER A 69 16.00 -12.21 -3.72
N ALA A 70 16.11 -11.42 -2.66
CA ALA A 70 17.36 -10.77 -2.26
C ALA A 70 18.31 -11.75 -1.54
N ALA A 71 17.78 -12.59 -0.64
CA ALA A 71 18.58 -13.56 0.11
C ALA A 71 19.14 -14.70 -0.77
N SER A 72 18.42 -15.07 -1.84
CA SER A 72 18.91 -16.09 -2.79
C SER A 72 20.12 -15.63 -3.63
N SER A 73 20.50 -14.34 -3.59
CA SER A 73 21.68 -13.84 -4.33
C SER A 73 22.95 -13.75 -3.48
N VAL A 74 22.90 -14.11 -2.18
CA VAL A 74 24.00 -13.87 -1.22
C VAL A 74 24.64 -15.15 -0.70
N VAL A 75 24.28 -16.32 -1.24
CA VAL A 75 24.81 -17.61 -0.75
C VAL A 75 25.42 -18.41 -1.90
N ASP A 76 26.57 -17.96 -2.37
CA ASP A 76 27.61 -18.86 -2.85
C ASP A 76 28.97 -18.18 -2.65
N TYR A 77 30.05 -18.96 -2.54
CA TYR A 77 31.43 -18.56 -2.17
C TYR A 77 31.79 -18.65 -0.68
N HIS A 78 31.57 -19.83 -0.08
CA HIS A 78 32.57 -20.37 0.86
C HIS A 78 33.73 -21.01 0.07
N VAL A 79 34.72 -20.20 -0.33
CA VAL A 79 36.03 -20.70 -0.78
C VAL A 79 37.09 -20.17 0.18
N LEU A 80 37.76 -21.09 0.86
CA LEU A 80 38.79 -20.87 1.87
C LEU A 80 39.99 -20.06 1.32
N PRO A 81 40.67 -19.22 2.13
CA PRO A 81 41.80 -18.43 1.65
C PRO A 81 43.09 -19.28 1.68
N ALA A 82 43.58 -19.67 0.50
CA ALA A 82 44.92 -20.24 0.37
C ALA A 82 45.99 -19.13 0.41
N ARG A 83 46.90 -19.30 1.37
CA ARG A 83 48.06 -18.47 1.73
C ARG A 83 48.99 -18.11 0.54
N PRO A 84 49.61 -16.90 0.49
CA PRO A 84 50.51 -16.52 -0.58
C PRO A 84 51.93 -17.04 -0.30
N ARG A 85 52.58 -17.65 -1.31
CA ARG A 85 54.01 -17.95 -1.29
C ARG A 85 54.74 -17.10 -2.34
N SER A 86 55.60 -16.23 -1.82
CA SER A 86 56.63 -15.46 -2.50
C SER A 86 57.69 -16.35 -3.16
N SER A 87 58.15 -16.01 -4.37
CA SER A 87 59.52 -15.48 -4.60
C SER A 87 59.84 -15.28 -6.09
N PRO A 88 60.79 -14.38 -6.43
CA PRO A 88 61.06 -13.90 -7.79
C PRO A 88 62.39 -14.42 -8.36
N THR A 89 62.49 -14.65 -9.66
CA THR A 89 63.80 -14.74 -10.33
C THR A 89 63.83 -14.06 -11.70
N LYS A 90 64.81 -13.16 -11.80
CA LYS A 90 65.27 -12.33 -12.92
C LYS A 90 65.76 -13.17 -14.11
N GLY A 91 65.50 -12.69 -15.32
CA GLY A 91 66.17 -13.11 -16.56
C GLY A 91 66.10 -12.00 -17.62
N ARG A 92 67.26 -11.54 -18.09
CA ARG A 92 67.52 -10.26 -18.78
C ARG A 92 67.31 -10.25 -20.31
N ARG A 93 67.04 -9.03 -20.83
CA ARG A 93 67.55 -8.34 -22.05
C ARG A 93 66.88 -8.49 -23.44
N SER A 94 66.02 -7.50 -23.75
CA SER A 94 66.10 -6.51 -24.86
C SER A 94 65.60 -6.80 -26.31
N PRO A 95 65.16 -5.75 -27.07
CA PRO A 95 64.00 -5.75 -28.01
C PRO A 95 64.40 -5.36 -29.48
N PRO A 96 63.59 -4.76 -30.40
CA PRO A 96 62.11 -4.61 -30.55
C PRO A 96 61.56 -4.96 -31.96
N ARG A 97 60.24 -5.27 -32.09
CA ARG A 97 59.44 -4.94 -33.30
C ARG A 97 57.93 -5.15 -33.03
N SER A 98 57.13 -4.09 -33.21
CA SER A 98 55.66 -4.09 -33.20
C SER A 98 55.12 -4.11 -34.65
N PRO A 99 53.80 -4.16 -34.92
CA PRO A 99 52.65 -4.59 -34.11
C PRO A 99 51.70 -5.56 -34.86
N SER A 100 50.68 -6.05 -34.14
CA SER A 100 49.26 -6.08 -34.55
C SER A 100 48.56 -7.45 -34.48
N GLY A 101 47.68 -7.56 -33.47
CA GLY A 101 46.32 -8.04 -33.67
C GLY A 101 46.05 -9.53 -33.45
N LYS A 102 45.91 -9.94 -32.18
CA LYS A 102 44.98 -11.01 -31.72
C LYS A 102 44.85 -10.99 -30.18
N PRO A 103 43.72 -11.46 -29.63
CA PRO A 103 43.03 -10.82 -28.51
C PRO A 103 43.67 -11.19 -27.18
N THR A 104 44.16 -10.19 -26.46
CA THR A 104 44.50 -10.33 -25.05
C THR A 104 43.26 -10.02 -24.24
N THR A 105 42.63 -11.08 -23.73
CA THR A 105 41.92 -11.14 -22.44
C THR A 105 41.76 -9.78 -21.76
N ALA A 106 40.70 -9.10 -22.15
CA ALA A 106 40.23 -7.93 -21.46
C ALA A 106 39.46 -8.36 -20.19
N THR A 107 39.47 -7.45 -19.23
CA THR A 107 38.38 -7.21 -18.29
C THR A 107 38.07 -8.28 -17.25
N GLY A 108 38.82 -8.24 -16.14
CA GLY A 108 38.29 -8.67 -14.84
C GLY A 108 37.66 -7.51 -14.06
N ASN A 109 38.27 -6.32 -14.10
CA ASN A 109 37.86 -5.20 -13.24
C ASN A 109 36.88 -4.20 -13.91
N ASP A 110 36.91 -4.00 -15.23
CA ASP A 110 35.96 -3.09 -15.90
C ASP A 110 34.56 -3.68 -16.03
N ILE A 111 34.43 -5.02 -16.06
CA ILE A 111 33.11 -5.67 -16.07
C ILE A 111 32.43 -5.49 -14.70
N ASP A 112 33.16 -5.60 -13.60
CA ASP A 112 32.60 -5.35 -12.26
C ASP A 112 32.22 -3.87 -12.07
N SER A 113 33.04 -2.93 -12.53
CA SER A 113 32.69 -1.49 -12.47
C SER A 113 31.42 -1.18 -13.26
N THR A 114 31.29 -1.72 -14.47
CA THR A 114 30.10 -1.53 -15.31
C THR A 114 28.86 -2.22 -14.75
N VAL A 115 29.00 -3.37 -14.08
CA VAL A 115 27.89 -4.03 -13.35
C VAL A 115 27.44 -3.18 -12.15
N VAL A 116 28.37 -2.63 -11.36
CA VAL A 116 28.03 -1.75 -10.23
C VAL A 116 27.32 -0.48 -10.71
N GLU A 117 27.77 0.13 -11.80
CA GLU A 117 27.15 1.34 -12.35
C GLU A 117 25.78 1.10 -12.99
N THR A 118 25.57 -0.07 -13.60
CA THR A 118 24.26 -0.47 -14.13
C THR A 118 23.26 -0.75 -13.03
N GLU A 119 23.66 -1.43 -11.95
CA GLU A 119 22.82 -1.64 -10.78
C GLU A 119 22.50 -0.33 -10.06
N ARG A 120 23.47 0.59 -9.94
CA ARG A 120 23.20 1.94 -9.40
C ARG A 120 22.13 2.67 -10.20
N ARG A 121 22.23 2.70 -11.54
CA ARG A 121 21.22 3.32 -12.41
C ARG A 121 19.86 2.65 -12.27
N ARG A 122 19.82 1.33 -12.10
CA ARG A 122 18.59 0.58 -11.89
C ARG A 122 17.92 0.97 -10.58
N LEU A 123 18.69 1.10 -9.49
CA LEU A 123 18.19 1.56 -8.20
C LEU A 123 17.68 3.01 -8.25
N GLU A 124 18.40 3.92 -8.90
CA GLU A 124 17.95 5.30 -9.09
C GLU A 124 16.61 5.35 -9.87
N LYS A 125 16.45 4.51 -10.89
CA LYS A 125 15.20 4.41 -11.66
C LYS A 125 14.04 3.87 -10.81
N ILE A 126 14.31 2.89 -9.94
CA ILE A 126 13.30 2.36 -9.01
C ILE A 126 12.89 3.43 -8.00
N GLN A 127 13.85 4.14 -7.41
CA GLN A 127 13.57 5.22 -6.46
C GLN A 127 12.76 6.35 -7.12
N ALA A 128 13.14 6.77 -8.32
CA ALA A 128 12.41 7.79 -9.07
C ALA A 128 10.96 7.36 -9.36
N ARG A 129 10.76 6.08 -9.71
CA ARG A 129 9.42 5.51 -9.90
C ARG A 129 8.61 5.51 -8.60
N GLN A 130 9.21 5.08 -7.49
CA GLN A 130 8.54 5.06 -6.19
C GLN A 130 8.16 6.47 -5.72
N LEU A 131 9.03 7.45 -5.93
CA LEU A 131 8.73 8.86 -5.65
C LEU A 131 7.58 9.39 -6.51
N ALA A 132 7.52 9.02 -7.80
CA ALA A 132 6.41 9.39 -8.67
C ALA A 132 5.08 8.76 -8.23
N GLU A 133 5.09 7.48 -7.87
CA GLU A 133 3.92 6.77 -7.34
C GLU A 133 3.43 7.38 -6.02
N MET A 134 4.37 7.74 -5.13
CA MET A 134 4.05 8.43 -3.86
C MET A 134 3.42 9.80 -4.11
N HIS A 135 3.99 10.61 -5.01
CA HIS A 135 3.41 11.90 -5.37
C HIS A 135 2.00 11.75 -5.98
N GLN A 136 1.77 10.73 -6.79
CA GLN A 136 0.43 10.45 -7.32
C GLN A 136 -0.57 10.11 -6.22
N MET A 137 -0.16 9.30 -5.23
CA MET A 137 -0.99 8.95 -4.08
C MET A 137 -1.34 10.20 -3.25
N ILE A 138 -0.34 11.02 -2.90
CA ILE A 138 -0.56 12.27 -2.15
C ILE A 138 -1.52 13.20 -2.90
N ASN A 139 -1.32 13.37 -4.21
CA ASN A 139 -2.19 14.22 -5.03
C ASN A 139 -3.63 13.69 -5.08
N TRP A 140 -3.81 12.37 -5.04
CA TRP A 140 -5.12 11.74 -5.00
C TRP A 140 -5.81 11.96 -3.64
N GLU A 141 -5.07 11.81 -2.53
CA GLU A 141 -5.57 12.08 -1.18
C GLU A 141 -6.00 13.54 -1.00
N ILE A 142 -5.19 14.49 -1.49
CA ILE A 142 -5.53 15.92 -1.45
C ILE A 142 -6.83 16.18 -2.24
N LYS A 143 -6.95 15.64 -3.45
CA LYS A 143 -8.17 15.80 -4.26
C LYS A 143 -9.39 15.19 -3.59
N GLN A 144 -9.25 14.04 -2.94
CA GLN A 144 -10.33 13.43 -2.16
C GLN A 144 -10.74 14.32 -0.98
N ALA A 145 -9.76 14.85 -0.24
CA ALA A 145 -10.01 15.75 0.88
C ALA A 145 -10.75 17.01 0.42
N GLU A 146 -10.29 17.66 -0.66
CA GLU A 146 -10.96 18.84 -1.24
C GLU A 146 -12.40 18.54 -1.66
N LEU A 147 -12.64 17.40 -2.29
CA LEU A 147 -13.96 17.01 -2.76
C LEU A 147 -14.90 16.72 -1.58
N SER A 148 -14.39 16.07 -0.53
CA SER A 148 -15.14 15.85 0.71
C SER A 148 -15.47 17.15 1.45
N ALA A 149 -14.53 18.11 1.49
CA ALA A 149 -14.74 19.41 2.09
C ALA A 149 -15.81 20.21 1.33
N LYS A 150 -15.74 20.23 -0.01
CA LYS A 150 -16.77 20.87 -0.85
C LYS A 150 -18.16 20.27 -0.62
N GLN A 151 -18.26 18.95 -0.54
CA GLN A 151 -19.54 18.28 -0.25
C GLN A 151 -20.06 18.63 1.15
N ALA A 152 -19.18 18.71 2.15
CA ALA A 152 -19.57 19.12 3.50
C ALA A 152 -20.07 20.57 3.53
N ASP A 153 -19.40 21.48 2.84
CA ASP A 153 -19.80 22.89 2.75
C ASP A 153 -21.13 23.06 2.01
N GLU A 154 -21.33 22.39 0.87
CA GLU A 154 -22.59 22.41 0.13
C GLU A 154 -23.75 21.85 0.98
N MET A 155 -23.51 20.78 1.73
CA MET A 155 -24.50 20.21 2.64
C MET A 155 -24.81 21.16 3.80
N ALA A 156 -23.81 21.85 4.35
CA ALA A 156 -24.01 22.83 5.42
C ALA A 156 -24.82 24.03 4.93
N GLU A 157 -24.55 24.54 3.73
CA GLU A 157 -25.30 25.66 3.14
C GLU A 157 -26.73 25.27 2.80
N ARG A 158 -26.96 24.08 2.22
CA ARG A 158 -28.32 23.56 2.01
C ARG A 158 -29.09 23.46 3.31
N LYS A 159 -28.47 22.93 4.36
CA LYS A 159 -29.09 22.84 5.69
C LYS A 159 -29.45 24.22 6.25
N ARG A 160 -28.59 25.23 6.08
CA ARG A 160 -28.90 26.62 6.50
C ARG A 160 -30.10 27.19 5.74
N GLN A 161 -30.19 26.93 4.44
CA GLN A 161 -31.32 27.37 3.61
C GLN A 161 -32.62 26.66 4.02
N GLU A 162 -32.57 25.36 4.33
CA GLU A 162 -33.71 24.61 4.84
C GLU A 162 -34.17 25.13 6.21
N ASP A 163 -33.24 25.33 7.15
CA ASP A 163 -33.54 25.85 8.50
C ASP A 163 -34.17 27.26 8.45
N THR A 164 -33.74 28.11 7.53
CA THR A 164 -34.31 29.45 7.35
C THR A 164 -35.70 29.39 6.72
N ALA A 165 -35.90 28.54 5.71
CA ALA A 165 -37.20 28.30 5.11
C ALA A 165 -38.20 27.70 6.12
N GLU A 166 -37.76 26.80 7.00
CA GLU A 166 -38.59 26.22 8.05
C GLU A 166 -39.00 27.26 9.10
N ARG A 167 -38.07 28.11 9.54
CA ARG A 167 -38.38 29.23 10.45
C ARG A 167 -39.41 30.19 9.85
N ASP A 168 -39.29 30.50 8.57
CA ASP A 168 -40.23 31.38 7.88
C ASP A 168 -41.63 30.75 7.73
N LYS A 169 -41.70 29.45 7.41
CA LYS A 169 -42.96 28.70 7.41
C LYS A 169 -43.61 28.70 8.80
N ALA A 170 -42.83 28.45 9.85
CA ALA A 170 -43.31 28.46 11.23
C ALA A 170 -43.82 29.84 11.65
N ARG A 171 -43.13 30.93 11.25
CA ARG A 171 -43.59 32.31 11.51
C ARG A 171 -44.94 32.59 10.84
N ARG A 172 -45.08 32.28 9.55
CA ARG A 172 -46.33 32.48 8.81
C ARG A 172 -47.50 31.68 9.40
N LEU A 173 -47.24 30.45 9.85
CA LEU A 173 -48.27 29.61 10.48
C LEU A 173 -48.75 30.22 11.80
N ARG A 174 -47.84 30.72 12.63
CA ARG A 174 -48.18 31.41 13.90
C ARG A 174 -48.98 32.69 13.65
N GLU A 175 -48.59 33.49 12.67
CA GLU A 175 -49.33 34.71 12.28
C GLU A 175 -50.74 34.38 11.79
N ALA A 176 -50.90 33.35 10.95
CA ALA A 176 -52.21 32.90 10.48
C ALA A 176 -53.09 32.38 11.61
N GLU A 177 -52.52 31.63 12.56
CA GLU A 177 -53.25 31.13 13.73
C GLU A 177 -53.69 32.27 14.66
N ALA A 178 -52.81 33.23 14.92
CA ALA A 178 -53.14 34.42 15.71
C ALA A 178 -54.26 35.24 15.05
N ALA A 179 -54.21 35.44 13.74
CA ALA A 179 -55.25 36.14 12.98
C ALA A 179 -56.60 35.39 13.00
N ARG A 180 -56.61 34.05 12.99
CA ARG A 180 -57.85 33.27 13.18
C ARG A 180 -58.41 33.48 14.59
N ARG A 181 -57.57 33.41 15.61
CA ARG A 181 -57.96 33.62 17.01
C ARG A 181 -58.56 35.01 17.26
N GLN A 182 -58.00 36.05 16.63
CA GLN A 182 -58.54 37.41 16.73
C GLN A 182 -59.93 37.55 16.09
N ARG A 183 -60.13 36.93 14.91
CA ARG A 183 -61.44 36.92 14.24
C ARG A 183 -62.52 36.15 15.01
N GLU A 184 -62.13 35.21 15.87
CA GLU A 184 -63.07 34.49 16.75
C GLU A 184 -63.42 35.28 18.01
N LEU A 185 -62.54 36.20 18.46
CA LEU A 185 -62.80 37.09 19.60
C LEU A 185 -63.57 38.35 19.23
N ASP A 186 -63.43 38.84 17.99
CA ASP A 186 -64.14 40.01 17.47
C ASP A 186 -65.59 39.68 17.01
N LYS A 187 -66.03 38.43 17.16
CA LYS A 187 -67.33 37.93 16.70
C LYS A 187 -68.23 37.54 17.86
#